data_AF-A0A1J5J8E0-F1
#
_entry.id   AF-A0A1J5J8E0-F1
#
_cell.length_a   1.000
_cell.length_b   1.000
_cell.length_c   1.000
_cell.angle_alpha   90.00
_cell.angle_beta   90.00
_cell.angle_gamma   90.00
#
_symmetry.space_group_name_H-M   'P 1'
#
loop_
_entity.id
_entity.type
_entity.pdbx_description
1 polymer ?
#
loop_
_entity_poly.entity_id
_entity_poly.type
_entity_poly.pdbx_seq_one_letter_code
_entity_poly.pdbx_strand_id
1 'polypeptide(L)'
;MLDTQNRFHQSSFGRAFIVTLFFVTLASGLFWLDFFRSYETEVSVLMVSHVNKGENSASISSNMAELVSTLSFYNRLIENSDTLDDEFAPYTPDQRKAKWNSIVSVSKKGESGVMVIHAKGETSEQSKTLAEETARTLFSVAGLYYNIETDIDMRVIDGPLVSYTLGHPWLYMLVVLLSSIGLTSLFFFFLKTVPAFLDLKKEKKAFPDFFTPQQTHTAEKENYFAYESYNAEETPFIDPKKFVPEKPETLIFTQEIPEVKSEKSALTHTKHASAPVNLPIASDEMDLPFADESSLPFTFETRVEEDYTEESNLVVPVETLRESAPEAVSTPMPASEEKKEIPVTEPTVEEYKRRLNELLSDTTK
;
A
#
# COMPACT_ATOMS: atom_id res chain seq x y z
N MET A 1 49.64 5.25 -7.83
CA MET A 1 48.80 4.13 -8.29
C MET A 1 47.32 4.55 -8.29
N LEU A 2 46.97 5.64 -9.00
CA LEU A 2 45.65 6.31 -8.90
C LEU A 2 45.11 6.81 -10.26
N ASP A 3 45.81 6.57 -11.38
CA ASP A 3 45.52 7.20 -12.68
C ASP A 3 44.58 6.38 -13.59
N THR A 4 44.05 5.26 -13.11
CA THR A 4 43.17 4.37 -13.90
C THR A 4 41.70 4.78 -13.88
N GLN A 5 41.26 5.57 -12.90
CA GLN A 5 39.83 5.81 -12.67
C GLN A 5 39.17 6.70 -13.75
N ASN A 6 39.93 7.60 -14.39
CA ASN A 6 39.36 8.60 -15.31
C ASN A 6 39.23 8.12 -16.77
N ARG A 7 39.87 7.00 -17.14
CA ARG A 7 39.83 6.49 -18.53
C ARG A 7 38.49 5.86 -18.92
N PHE A 8 37.68 5.40 -17.96
CA PHE A 8 36.41 4.74 -18.26
C PHE A 8 35.40 5.70 -18.92
N HIS A 9 35.25 6.92 -18.37
CA HIS A 9 34.35 7.98 -18.89
C HIS A 9 34.81 8.59 -20.23
N GLN A 10 36.09 8.50 -20.57
CA GLN A 10 36.60 8.96 -21.87
C GLN A 10 36.35 7.96 -23.00
N SER A 11 36.18 6.66 -22.69
CA SER A 11 35.81 5.66 -23.69
C SER A 11 34.36 5.82 -24.15
N SER A 12 34.11 5.71 -25.47
CA SER A 12 32.74 5.71 -26.02
C SER A 12 31.87 4.59 -25.42
N PHE A 13 32.49 3.45 -25.11
CA PHE A 13 31.86 2.28 -24.49
C PHE A 13 31.36 2.58 -23.07
N GLY A 14 32.15 3.28 -22.24
CA GLY A 14 31.74 3.67 -20.88
C GLY A 14 30.58 4.66 -20.90
N ARG A 15 30.56 5.59 -21.85
CA ARG A 15 29.42 6.51 -22.07
C ARG A 15 28.15 5.76 -22.47
N ALA A 16 28.26 4.85 -23.43
CA ALA A 16 27.14 4.00 -23.85
C ALA A 16 26.57 3.19 -22.67
N PHE A 17 27.45 2.55 -21.87
CA PHE A 17 27.07 1.77 -20.69
C PHE A 17 26.24 2.58 -19.69
N ILE A 18 26.67 3.81 -19.36
CA ILE A 18 25.97 4.67 -18.40
C ILE A 18 24.59 5.08 -18.93
N VAL A 19 24.50 5.45 -20.21
CA VAL A 19 23.21 5.83 -20.84
C VAL A 19 22.25 4.65 -20.86
N THR A 20 22.70 3.45 -21.27
CA THR A 20 21.85 2.25 -21.23
C THR A 20 21.47 1.86 -19.80
N LEU A 21 22.38 1.97 -18.82
CA LEU A 21 22.08 1.64 -17.43
C LEU A 21 20.97 2.55 -16.88
N PHE A 22 20.99 3.83 -17.21
CA PHE A 22 19.92 4.78 -16.84
C PHE A 22 18.56 4.32 -17.37
N PHE A 23 18.45 4.04 -18.67
CA PHE A 23 17.18 3.58 -19.27
C PHE A 23 16.73 2.21 -18.76
N VAL A 24 17.65 1.26 -18.57
CA VAL A 24 17.35 -0.07 -18.01
C VAL A 24 16.93 0.04 -16.54
N THR A 25 17.52 0.93 -15.76
CA THR A 25 17.10 1.18 -14.36
C THR A 25 15.70 1.78 -14.31
N LEU A 26 15.37 2.74 -15.18
CA LEU A 26 14.03 3.33 -15.26
C LEU A 26 12.99 2.28 -15.68
N ALA A 27 13.26 1.50 -16.74
CA ALA A 27 12.39 0.42 -17.18
C ALA A 27 12.22 -0.66 -16.10
N SER A 28 13.30 -1.03 -15.41
CA SER A 28 13.25 -2.02 -14.34
C SER A 28 12.51 -1.51 -13.10
N GLY A 29 12.58 -0.20 -12.79
CA GLY A 29 11.78 0.42 -11.73
C GLY A 29 10.30 0.27 -11.99
N LEU A 30 9.85 0.68 -13.19
CA LEU A 30 8.46 0.54 -13.61
C LEU A 30 7.99 -0.92 -13.61
N PHE A 31 8.84 -1.87 -14.04
CA PHE A 31 8.51 -3.30 -14.04
C PHE A 31 8.32 -3.87 -12.62
N TRP A 32 9.23 -3.56 -11.69
CA TRP A 32 9.14 -4.10 -10.32
C TRP A 32 8.10 -3.37 -9.45
N LEU A 33 7.66 -2.17 -9.82
CA LEU A 33 6.72 -1.38 -9.01
C LEU A 33 5.42 -2.13 -8.72
N ASP A 34 4.92 -2.94 -9.64
CA ASP A 34 3.70 -3.73 -9.45
C ASP A 34 3.88 -4.83 -8.38
N PHE A 35 5.03 -5.51 -8.37
CA PHE A 35 5.35 -6.56 -7.39
C PHE A 35 5.60 -6.04 -5.96
N PHE A 36 5.93 -4.76 -5.80
CA PHE A 36 6.17 -4.13 -4.50
C PHE A 36 5.02 -3.21 -4.05
N ARG A 37 3.93 -3.17 -4.83
CA ARG A 37 2.69 -2.45 -4.49
C ARG A 37 1.99 -3.16 -3.35
N SER A 38 1.63 -2.41 -2.32
CA SER A 38 0.73 -2.83 -1.25
C SER A 38 -0.43 -1.83 -1.17
N TYR A 39 -1.57 -2.31 -0.69
CA TYR A 39 -2.75 -1.51 -0.46
C TYR A 39 -2.91 -1.30 1.04
N GLU A 40 -3.08 -0.06 1.47
CA GLU A 40 -3.33 0.28 2.86
C GLU A 40 -4.68 1.01 2.93
N THR A 41 -5.64 0.38 3.61
CA THR A 41 -6.97 0.95 3.84
C THR A 41 -7.01 1.61 5.22
N GLU A 42 -7.44 2.87 5.25
CA GLU A 42 -7.67 3.66 6.46
C GLU A 42 -9.18 3.66 6.80
N VAL A 43 -9.56 3.40 8.05
CA VAL A 43 -10.92 3.61 8.59
C VAL A 43 -10.81 4.48 9.85
N SER A 44 -11.55 5.59 9.91
CA SER A 44 -11.55 6.49 11.07
C SER A 44 -12.79 6.31 11.93
N VAL A 45 -12.60 5.95 13.20
CA VAL A 45 -13.64 5.75 14.20
C VAL A 45 -13.54 6.83 15.28
N LEU A 46 -14.61 7.59 15.48
CA LEU A 46 -14.78 8.49 16.62
C LEU A 46 -15.23 7.70 17.84
N MET A 47 -14.55 7.90 18.96
CA MET A 47 -15.05 7.60 20.30
C MET A 47 -15.40 8.90 21.03
N VAL A 48 -16.62 8.98 21.55
CA VAL A 48 -17.08 10.03 22.45
C VAL A 48 -17.41 9.39 23.79
N SER A 49 -16.84 9.91 24.88
CA SER A 49 -17.16 9.46 26.25
C SER A 49 -18.33 10.27 26.79
N HIS A 50 -19.32 9.62 27.39
CA HIS A 50 -20.40 10.33 28.09
C HIS A 50 -19.87 10.89 29.42
N VAL A 51 -19.89 12.23 29.52
CA VAL A 51 -19.02 13.08 30.37
C VAL A 51 -19.09 12.83 31.89
N ASN A 52 -19.97 11.97 32.38
CA ASN A 52 -20.22 11.78 33.81
C ASN A 52 -19.28 10.79 34.53
N LYS A 53 -18.40 10.07 33.81
CA LYS A 53 -17.48 9.06 34.41
C LYS A 53 -16.01 9.49 34.53
N GLY A 54 -15.64 10.69 34.07
CA GLY A 54 -14.28 11.24 34.21
C GLY A 54 -13.22 10.61 33.29
N GLU A 55 -13.57 9.60 32.49
CA GLU A 55 -12.68 9.03 31.47
C GLU A 55 -12.64 9.91 30.23
N ASN A 56 -11.43 10.31 29.81
CA ASN A 56 -11.19 11.02 28.56
C ASN A 56 -11.32 10.03 27.39
N SER A 57 -12.06 10.39 26.32
CA SER A 57 -12.15 9.59 25.10
C SER A 57 -10.79 9.32 24.45
N ALA A 58 -9.80 10.20 24.67
CA ALA A 58 -8.40 10.02 24.27
C ALA A 58 -7.67 8.88 25.03
N SER A 59 -8.16 8.49 26.21
CA SER A 59 -7.66 7.34 26.99
C SER A 59 -8.36 6.05 26.57
N ILE A 60 -9.68 6.10 26.41
CA ILE A 60 -10.49 4.96 25.93
C ILE A 60 -9.98 4.50 24.55
N SER A 61 -9.83 5.43 23.61
CA SER A 61 -9.27 5.14 22.28
C SER A 61 -7.84 4.59 22.33
N SER A 62 -7.02 5.00 23.30
CA SER A 62 -5.68 4.44 23.50
C SER A 62 -5.73 3.00 24.01
N ASN A 63 -6.62 2.70 24.97
CA ASN A 63 -6.82 1.35 25.49
C ASN A 63 -7.36 0.41 24.40
N MET A 64 -8.31 0.90 23.58
CA MET A 64 -8.86 0.14 22.47
C MET A 64 -7.82 -0.13 21.37
N ALA A 65 -6.92 0.82 21.08
CA ALA A 65 -5.81 0.60 20.15
C ALA A 65 -4.88 -0.52 20.62
N GLU A 66 -4.54 -0.54 21.92
CA GLU A 66 -3.73 -1.61 22.52
C GLU A 66 -4.45 -2.96 22.45
N LEU A 67 -5.78 -3.00 22.71
CA LEU A 67 -6.57 -4.23 22.59
C LEU A 67 -6.54 -4.81 21.17
N VAL A 68 -6.66 -3.98 20.13
CA VAL A 68 -6.59 -4.45 18.73
C VAL A 68 -5.23 -5.10 18.44
N SER A 69 -4.14 -4.66 19.08
CA SER A 69 -2.81 -5.26 18.93
C SER A 69 -2.64 -6.64 19.60
N THR A 70 -3.67 -7.15 20.29
CA THR A 70 -3.59 -8.43 21.02
C THR A 70 -3.94 -9.63 20.14
N LEU A 71 -3.33 -10.78 20.43
CA LEU A 71 -3.67 -12.04 19.75
C LEU A 71 -5.12 -12.48 20.04
N SER A 72 -5.66 -12.13 21.21
CA SER A 72 -7.06 -12.40 21.57
C SER A 72 -8.04 -11.63 20.67
N PHE A 73 -7.69 -10.41 20.26
CA PHE A 73 -8.47 -9.66 19.29
C PHE A 73 -8.40 -10.31 17.90
N TYR A 74 -7.20 -10.67 17.44
CA TYR A 74 -7.02 -11.37 16.17
C TYR A 74 -7.81 -12.69 16.10
N ASN A 75 -7.75 -13.52 17.15
CA ASN A 75 -8.51 -14.77 17.19
C ASN A 75 -10.03 -14.51 17.11
N ARG A 76 -10.55 -13.47 17.79
CA ARG A 76 -11.97 -13.07 17.69
C ARG A 76 -12.35 -12.53 16.32
N LEU A 77 -11.45 -11.83 15.63
CA LEU A 77 -11.67 -11.36 14.26
C LEU A 77 -11.93 -12.57 13.36
N ILE A 78 -10.99 -13.51 13.34
CA ILE A 78 -11.07 -14.74 12.54
C ILE A 78 -12.29 -15.61 12.92
N GLU A 79 -12.60 -15.75 14.21
CA GLU A 79 -13.74 -16.54 14.70
C GLU A 79 -15.10 -15.95 14.29
N ASN A 80 -15.19 -14.63 14.10
CA ASN A 80 -16.44 -13.95 13.73
C ASN A 80 -16.55 -13.61 12.22
N SER A 81 -15.50 -13.85 11.42
CA SER A 81 -15.48 -13.48 10.00
C SER A 81 -15.53 -14.69 9.08
N ASP A 82 -16.66 -14.88 8.39
CA ASP A 82 -16.81 -15.90 7.32
C ASP A 82 -15.92 -15.61 6.08
N THR A 83 -15.29 -14.44 6.02
CA THR A 83 -14.56 -13.90 4.85
C THR A 83 -13.04 -13.89 4.99
N LEU A 84 -12.48 -14.15 6.17
CA LEU A 84 -11.04 -14.13 6.42
C LEU A 84 -10.54 -15.51 6.86
N ASP A 85 -9.61 -16.08 6.09
CA ASP A 85 -8.91 -17.30 6.46
C ASP A 85 -7.81 -17.02 7.52
N ASP A 86 -7.53 -18.00 8.38
CA ASP A 86 -6.41 -17.94 9.34
C ASP A 86 -5.06 -18.20 8.62
N GLU A 87 -4.61 -17.22 7.85
CA GLU A 87 -3.28 -17.23 7.21
C GLU A 87 -2.13 -17.49 8.20
N PHE A 88 -2.36 -17.25 9.51
CA PHE A 88 -1.34 -17.39 10.54
C PHE A 88 -1.48 -18.65 11.40
N ALA A 89 -2.42 -19.56 11.11
CA ALA A 89 -2.60 -20.84 11.79
C ALA A 89 -1.30 -21.66 12.01
N PRO A 90 -0.35 -21.77 11.05
CA PRO A 90 0.83 -22.62 11.23
C PRO A 90 1.98 -21.98 12.04
N TYR A 91 1.83 -20.75 12.52
CA TYR A 91 2.90 -20.03 13.26
C TYR A 91 2.70 -20.08 14.78
N THR A 92 3.77 -19.85 15.55
CA THR A 92 3.67 -19.77 17.01
C THR A 92 2.88 -18.53 17.46
N PRO A 93 2.26 -18.51 18.65
CA PRO A 93 1.47 -17.36 19.14
C PRO A 93 2.18 -16.00 19.03
N ASP A 94 3.48 -15.96 19.37
CA ASP A 94 4.30 -14.73 19.28
C ASP A 94 4.49 -14.28 17.82
N GLN A 95 4.70 -15.24 16.91
CA GLN A 95 4.82 -14.98 15.47
C GLN A 95 3.48 -14.54 14.87
N ARG A 96 2.36 -15.12 15.30
CA ARG A 96 1.00 -14.69 14.91
C ARG A 96 0.76 -13.24 15.32
N LYS A 97 1.05 -12.88 16.58
CA LYS A 97 0.94 -11.48 17.07
C LYS A 97 1.86 -10.53 16.28
N ALA A 98 3.10 -10.93 16.01
CA ALA A 98 4.04 -10.09 15.26
C ALA A 98 3.61 -9.87 13.80
N LYS A 99 3.07 -10.90 13.13
CA LYS A 99 2.51 -10.79 11.78
C LYS A 99 1.25 -9.93 11.76
N TRP A 100 0.31 -10.19 12.65
CA TRP A 100 -0.91 -9.38 12.83
C TRP A 100 -0.57 -7.89 12.97
N ASN A 101 0.30 -7.52 13.92
CA ASN A 101 0.69 -6.13 14.18
C ASN A 101 1.52 -5.49 13.05
N SER A 102 1.94 -6.25 12.03
CA SER A 102 2.61 -5.72 10.83
C SER A 102 1.62 -5.37 9.71
N ILE A 103 0.43 -5.97 9.74
CA ILE A 103 -0.62 -5.87 8.72
C ILE A 103 -1.73 -4.93 9.18
N VAL A 104 -2.19 -5.08 10.42
CA VAL A 104 -3.14 -4.16 11.05
C VAL A 104 -2.42 -3.37 12.14
N SER A 105 -2.56 -2.05 12.09
CA SER A 105 -2.13 -1.15 13.14
C SER A 105 -3.22 -0.13 13.44
N VAL A 106 -3.39 0.19 14.72
CA VAL A 106 -4.42 1.12 15.18
C VAL A 106 -3.73 2.24 15.94
N SER A 107 -4.04 3.48 15.57
CA SER A 107 -3.43 4.67 16.16
C SER A 107 -4.47 5.71 16.56
N LYS A 108 -4.11 6.61 17.47
CA LYS A 108 -4.97 7.73 17.90
C LYS A 108 -4.52 9.01 17.21
N LYS A 109 -5.47 9.78 16.67
CA LYS A 109 -5.23 11.06 15.97
C LYS A 109 -5.05 12.20 16.99
N GLY A 110 -3.85 12.31 17.56
CA GLY A 110 -3.49 13.35 18.53
C GLY A 110 -4.18 13.19 19.89
N GLU A 111 -4.69 14.29 20.45
CA GLU A 111 -5.47 14.28 21.70
C GLU A 111 -6.98 14.04 21.49
N SER A 112 -7.42 13.81 20.25
CA SER A 112 -8.83 13.54 19.97
C SER A 112 -9.25 12.12 20.38
N GLY A 113 -10.57 11.90 20.48
CA GLY A 113 -11.14 10.56 20.54
C GLY A 113 -11.18 9.83 19.19
N VAL A 114 -10.54 10.35 18.13
CA VAL A 114 -10.51 9.70 16.81
C VAL A 114 -9.39 8.66 16.78
N MET A 115 -9.80 7.43 16.53
CA MET A 115 -8.96 6.29 16.24
C MET A 115 -8.89 6.08 14.72
N VAL A 116 -7.73 5.68 14.24
CA VAL A 116 -7.45 5.37 12.84
C VAL A 116 -6.97 3.94 12.75
N ILE A 117 -7.71 3.10 12.04
CA ILE A 117 -7.39 1.70 11.74
C ILE A 117 -6.71 1.66 10.38
N HIS A 118 -5.47 1.20 10.33
CA HIS A 118 -4.72 0.95 9.11
C HIS A 118 -4.66 -0.57 8.88
N ALA A 119 -5.23 -1.05 7.77
CA ALA A 119 -5.14 -2.45 7.37
C ALA A 119 -4.44 -2.59 6.01
N LYS A 120 -3.41 -3.43 5.95
CA LYS A 120 -2.66 -3.70 4.73
C LYS A 120 -3.13 -4.97 4.03
N GLY A 121 -2.98 -5.01 2.72
CA GLY A 121 -3.28 -6.18 1.90
C GLY A 121 -2.49 -6.21 0.60
N GLU A 122 -2.48 -7.37 -0.04
CA GLU A 122 -1.93 -7.56 -1.38
C GLU A 122 -2.88 -7.00 -2.46
N THR A 123 -4.19 -6.94 -2.15
CA THR A 123 -5.22 -6.36 -3.02
C THR A 123 -6.00 -5.25 -2.32
N SER A 124 -6.59 -4.36 -3.12
CA SER A 124 -7.52 -3.33 -2.64
C SER A 124 -8.73 -3.91 -1.92
N GLU A 125 -9.20 -5.09 -2.34
CA GLU A 125 -10.35 -5.77 -1.74
C GLU A 125 -10.00 -6.42 -0.41
N GLN A 126 -8.89 -7.17 -0.34
CA GLN A 126 -8.40 -7.78 0.90
C GLN A 126 -8.14 -6.73 1.99
N SER A 127 -7.43 -5.64 1.66
CA SER A 127 -7.17 -4.57 2.64
C SER A 127 -8.45 -3.87 3.11
N LYS A 128 -9.46 -3.73 2.23
CA LYS A 128 -10.76 -3.17 2.58
C LYS A 128 -11.55 -4.09 3.49
N THR A 129 -11.74 -5.36 3.12
CA THR A 129 -12.45 -6.35 3.94
C THR A 129 -11.81 -6.50 5.31
N LEU A 130 -10.47 -6.53 5.36
CA LEU A 130 -9.73 -6.59 6.62
C LEU A 130 -9.97 -5.35 7.50
N ALA A 131 -10.01 -4.14 6.92
CA ALA A 131 -10.33 -2.92 7.67
C ALA A 131 -11.78 -2.90 8.19
N GLU A 132 -12.74 -3.31 7.35
CA GLU A 132 -14.16 -3.37 7.71
C GLU A 132 -14.42 -4.40 8.83
N GLU A 133 -13.87 -5.62 8.72
CA GLU A 133 -14.04 -6.65 9.75
C GLU A 133 -13.24 -6.34 11.04
N THR A 134 -12.07 -5.69 10.93
CA THR A 134 -11.36 -5.15 12.11
C THR A 134 -12.22 -4.10 12.82
N ALA A 135 -12.86 -3.19 12.08
CA ALA A 135 -13.75 -2.20 12.68
C ALA A 135 -14.98 -2.87 13.34
N ARG A 136 -15.66 -3.80 12.65
CA ARG A 136 -16.80 -4.57 13.21
C ARG A 136 -16.42 -5.31 14.49
N THR A 137 -15.27 -5.99 14.49
CA THR A 137 -14.73 -6.70 15.66
C THR A 137 -14.40 -5.72 16.78
N LEU A 138 -13.88 -4.53 16.48
CA LEU A 138 -13.68 -3.47 17.48
C LEU A 138 -14.99 -3.01 18.13
N PHE A 139 -16.05 -2.76 17.35
CA PHE A 139 -17.37 -2.42 17.91
C PHE A 139 -17.90 -3.53 18.83
N SER A 140 -17.80 -4.79 18.41
CA SER A 140 -18.19 -5.97 19.20
C SER A 140 -17.39 -6.08 20.50
N VAL A 141 -16.06 -6.00 20.43
CA VAL A 141 -15.17 -6.12 21.58
C VAL A 141 -15.33 -4.94 22.55
N ALA A 142 -15.49 -3.72 22.05
CA ALA A 142 -15.70 -2.55 22.91
C ALA A 142 -17.00 -2.65 23.73
N GLY A 143 -18.06 -3.25 23.18
CA GLY A 143 -19.30 -3.57 23.91
C GLY A 143 -19.15 -4.59 25.04
N LEU A 144 -18.05 -5.35 25.09
CA LEU A 144 -17.74 -6.25 26.22
C LEU A 144 -17.08 -5.52 27.39
N TYR A 145 -16.46 -4.37 27.14
CA TYR A 145 -15.70 -3.60 28.14
C TYR A 145 -16.42 -2.32 28.58
N TYR A 146 -17.28 -1.76 27.73
CA TYR A 146 -18.01 -0.52 27.94
C TYR A 146 -19.46 -0.66 27.54
N ASN A 147 -20.37 0.03 28.25
CA ASN A 147 -21.74 0.13 27.82
C ASN A 147 -21.86 1.17 26.68
N ILE A 148 -22.21 0.72 25.47
CA ILE A 148 -22.33 1.56 24.27
C ILE A 148 -23.50 2.56 24.38
N GLU A 149 -24.49 2.32 25.26
CA GLU A 149 -25.62 3.24 25.46
C GLU A 149 -25.32 4.34 26.49
N THR A 150 -24.43 4.07 27.47
CA THR A 150 -24.26 4.96 28.64
C THR A 150 -22.85 5.51 28.84
N ASP A 151 -21.84 4.86 28.26
CA ASP A 151 -20.43 5.13 28.59
C ASP A 151 -19.67 5.65 27.38
N ILE A 152 -19.81 4.98 26.22
CA ILE A 152 -19.11 5.34 24.98
C ILE A 152 -20.04 5.34 23.78
N ASP A 153 -20.03 6.42 23.00
CA ASP A 153 -20.62 6.47 21.66
C ASP A 153 -19.49 6.30 20.64
N MET A 154 -19.61 5.29 19.79
CA MET A 154 -18.64 4.96 18.75
C MET A 154 -19.28 5.14 17.37
N ARG A 155 -18.62 5.89 16.47
CA ARG A 155 -19.13 6.14 15.12
C ARG A 155 -18.00 6.11 14.10
N VAL A 156 -18.21 5.45 12.97
CA VAL A 156 -17.31 5.60 11.81
C VAL A 156 -17.51 7.01 11.24
N ILE A 157 -16.46 7.82 11.20
CA ILE A 157 -16.49 9.14 10.53
C ILE A 157 -16.20 8.94 9.05
N ASP A 158 -15.05 8.32 8.77
CA ASP A 158 -14.56 8.06 7.41
C ASP A 158 -14.54 6.55 7.22
N GLY A 159 -15.25 6.08 6.18
CA GLY A 159 -15.23 4.68 5.75
C GLY A 159 -13.88 4.26 5.16
N PRO A 160 -13.77 3.04 4.59
CA PRO A 160 -12.50 2.52 4.09
C PRO A 160 -11.93 3.34 2.93
N LEU A 161 -10.89 4.12 3.24
CA LEU A 161 -10.11 4.90 2.28
C LEU A 161 -8.89 4.10 1.83
N VAL A 162 -8.96 3.53 0.63
CA VAL A 162 -7.85 2.75 0.07
C VAL A 162 -6.75 3.68 -0.46
N SER A 163 -5.53 3.47 0.02
CA SER A 163 -4.32 4.17 -0.41
C SER A 163 -3.27 3.19 -0.96
N TYR A 164 -2.36 3.72 -1.78
CA TYR A 164 -1.26 2.94 -2.38
C TYR A 164 0.04 3.20 -1.61
N THR A 165 0.66 2.13 -1.09
CA THR A 165 1.94 2.20 -0.38
C THR A 165 2.94 1.21 -0.98
N LEU A 166 4.25 1.49 -0.86
CA LEU A 166 5.28 0.51 -1.17
C LEU A 166 5.52 -0.32 0.08
N GLY A 167 5.21 -1.61 0.05
CA GLY A 167 5.34 -2.48 1.24
C GLY A 167 6.78 -2.56 1.75
N HIS A 168 7.76 -2.60 0.83
CA HIS A 168 9.19 -2.72 1.16
C HIS A 168 10.07 -1.83 0.26
N PRO A 169 10.13 -0.50 0.50
CA PRO A 169 10.81 0.44 -0.40
C PRO A 169 12.33 0.17 -0.53
N TRP A 170 12.97 -0.33 0.53
CA TRP A 170 14.39 -0.72 0.48
C TRP A 170 14.64 -1.94 -0.41
N LEU A 171 13.81 -2.98 -0.31
CA LEU A 171 13.93 -4.18 -1.14
C LEU A 171 13.63 -3.85 -2.62
N TYR A 172 12.62 -3.03 -2.88
CA TYR A 172 12.35 -2.50 -4.22
C TYR A 172 13.58 -1.82 -4.84
N MET A 173 14.19 -0.86 -4.13
CA MET A 173 15.40 -0.16 -4.61
C MET A 173 16.57 -1.12 -4.87
N LEU A 174 16.77 -2.10 -3.99
CA LEU A 174 17.84 -3.09 -4.13
C LEU A 174 17.60 -4.03 -5.33
N VAL A 175 16.37 -4.52 -5.51
CA VAL A 175 16.01 -5.38 -6.65
C VAL A 175 16.16 -4.63 -7.97
N VAL A 176 15.65 -3.41 -8.08
CA VAL A 176 15.76 -2.56 -9.29
C VAL A 176 17.22 -2.26 -9.66
N LEU A 177 18.09 -2.03 -8.66
CA LEU A 177 19.51 -1.78 -8.89
C LEU A 177 20.25 -3.05 -9.34
N LEU A 178 19.97 -4.20 -8.71
CA LEU A 178 20.60 -5.48 -9.07
C LEU A 178 20.15 -5.97 -10.44
N SER A 179 18.85 -5.89 -10.76
CA SER A 179 18.32 -6.26 -12.07
C SER A 179 18.88 -5.37 -13.18
N SER A 180 18.99 -4.06 -12.95
CA SER A 180 19.47 -3.13 -13.99
C SER A 180 20.97 -3.24 -14.25
N ILE A 181 21.79 -3.38 -13.20
CA ILE A 181 23.22 -3.70 -13.35
C ILE A 181 23.40 -5.07 -14.00
N GLY A 182 22.60 -6.08 -13.61
CA GLY A 182 22.63 -7.42 -14.16
C GLY A 182 22.33 -7.44 -15.66
N LEU A 183 21.17 -6.91 -16.09
CA LEU A 183 20.79 -6.82 -17.51
C LEU A 183 21.79 -6.03 -18.33
N THR A 184 22.25 -4.88 -17.84
CA THR A 184 23.20 -4.03 -18.58
C THR A 184 24.54 -4.74 -18.73
N SER A 185 25.06 -5.34 -17.66
CA SER A 185 26.32 -6.10 -17.70
C SER A 185 26.24 -7.30 -18.63
N LEU A 186 25.11 -8.03 -18.59
CA LEU A 186 24.84 -9.16 -19.47
C LEU A 186 24.75 -8.74 -20.94
N PHE A 187 24.06 -7.64 -21.25
CA PHE A 187 23.95 -7.08 -22.59
C PHE A 187 25.33 -6.71 -23.17
N PHE A 188 26.16 -5.98 -22.43
CA PHE A 188 27.52 -5.64 -22.90
C PHE A 188 28.49 -6.83 -22.90
N PHE A 189 28.28 -7.82 -22.03
CA PHE A 189 28.99 -9.09 -22.12
C PHE A 189 28.67 -9.79 -23.44
N PHE A 190 27.39 -9.89 -23.84
CA PHE A 190 27.03 -10.41 -25.15
C PHE A 190 27.60 -9.56 -26.30
N LEU A 191 27.55 -8.22 -26.24
CA LEU A 191 28.16 -7.37 -27.28
C LEU A 191 29.67 -7.56 -27.44
N LYS A 192 30.39 -7.98 -26.40
CA LYS A 192 31.82 -8.31 -26.48
C LYS A 192 32.09 -9.75 -26.91
N THR A 193 31.28 -10.70 -26.43
CA THR A 193 31.47 -12.14 -26.62
C THR A 193 30.93 -12.62 -27.96
N VAL A 194 29.78 -12.09 -28.42
CA VAL A 194 29.14 -12.49 -29.69
C VAL A 194 30.07 -12.24 -30.91
N PRO A 195 30.77 -11.11 -31.06
CA PRO A 195 31.73 -10.93 -32.16
C PRO A 195 32.96 -11.84 -32.10
N ALA A 196 33.29 -12.40 -30.93
CA ALA A 196 34.40 -13.34 -30.76
C ALA A 196 33.99 -14.79 -31.07
N PHE A 197 32.72 -15.14 -30.86
CA PHE A 197 32.14 -16.43 -31.26
C PHE A 197 31.66 -16.44 -32.72
N LEU A 198 31.12 -15.33 -33.21
CA LEU A 198 30.80 -15.10 -34.61
C LEU A 198 32.03 -14.59 -35.38
N ASP A 199 33.16 -15.29 -35.26
CA ASP A 199 34.29 -15.13 -36.20
C ASP A 199 33.96 -15.77 -37.55
N LEU A 200 32.84 -15.31 -38.12
CA LEU A 200 32.67 -15.11 -39.55
C LEU A 200 33.88 -14.30 -40.00
N LYS A 201 34.92 -15.04 -40.39
CA LYS A 201 36.21 -14.53 -40.86
C LYS A 201 35.99 -13.19 -41.53
N LYS A 202 36.49 -12.14 -40.91
CA LYS A 202 36.76 -10.90 -41.64
C LYS A 202 37.85 -11.24 -42.65
N GLU A 203 37.46 -11.83 -43.77
CA GLU A 203 38.17 -11.66 -45.03
C GLU A 203 38.40 -10.17 -45.13
N LYS A 204 39.66 -9.78 -44.94
CA LYS A 204 40.16 -8.52 -45.42
C LYS A 204 40.10 -8.62 -46.94
N LYS A 205 38.90 -8.44 -47.51
CA LYS A 205 38.76 -7.96 -48.87
C LYS A 205 39.43 -6.60 -48.84
N ALA A 206 40.71 -6.60 -49.18
CA ALA A 206 41.46 -5.41 -49.47
C ALA A 206 40.65 -4.69 -50.55
N PHE A 207 39.98 -3.61 -50.15
CA PHE A 207 39.64 -2.60 -51.12
C PHE A 207 40.96 -2.17 -51.75
N PRO A 208 41.12 -2.23 -53.08
CA PRO A 208 42.35 -1.78 -53.70
C PRO A 208 42.57 -0.31 -53.33
N ASP A 209 43.77 0.00 -52.84
CA ASP A 209 44.15 1.35 -52.43
C ASP A 209 44.09 2.30 -53.63
N PHE A 210 42.96 3.00 -53.80
CA PHE A 210 42.80 4.06 -54.79
C PHE A 210 43.20 5.44 -54.26
N PHE A 211 43.48 5.57 -52.95
CA PHE A 211 43.93 6.82 -52.33
C PHE A 211 44.96 6.58 -51.23
N THR A 212 46.19 6.24 -51.64
CA THR A 212 47.38 6.41 -50.80
C THR A 212 47.96 7.81 -51.09
N PRO A 213 47.80 8.82 -50.21
CA PRO A 213 48.49 10.09 -50.38
C PRO A 213 49.98 9.89 -50.14
N GLN A 214 50.77 9.94 -51.20
CA GLN A 214 52.21 9.74 -51.17
C GLN A 214 52.91 10.91 -50.44
N GLN A 215 53.15 10.75 -49.14
CA GLN A 215 53.95 11.71 -48.37
C GLN A 215 55.45 11.53 -48.66
N THR A 216 55.94 12.22 -49.71
CA THR A 216 57.38 12.48 -49.89
C THR A 216 57.74 13.84 -49.31
N HIS A 217 58.26 13.86 -48.09
CA HIS A 217 58.95 15.03 -47.53
C HIS A 217 60.37 15.14 -48.11
N THR A 218 60.58 16.02 -49.09
CA THR A 218 61.88 16.66 -49.31
C THR A 218 61.70 18.12 -49.76
N ALA A 219 62.60 18.98 -49.30
CA ALA A 219 62.48 20.44 -49.28
C ALA A 219 62.50 21.17 -50.64
N GLU A 220 62.10 22.45 -50.54
CA GLU A 220 62.69 23.58 -51.28
C GLU A 220 62.33 23.76 -52.77
N LYS A 221 61.31 24.58 -53.04
CA LYS A 221 61.52 25.92 -53.64
C LYS A 221 60.25 26.78 -53.61
N GLU A 222 60.42 28.06 -53.33
CA GLU A 222 59.39 29.07 -53.52
C GLU A 222 59.05 29.20 -55.02
N ASN A 223 57.77 29.19 -55.36
CA ASN A 223 57.29 29.75 -56.63
C ASN A 223 55.85 30.23 -56.47
N TYR A 224 55.68 31.55 -56.53
CA TYR A 224 54.39 32.20 -56.69
C TYR A 224 53.81 31.84 -58.06
N PHE A 225 52.74 31.05 -58.12
CA PHE A 225 51.86 31.03 -59.29
C PHE A 225 50.38 30.97 -58.91
N ALA A 226 49.60 31.69 -59.70
CA ALA A 226 48.22 32.08 -59.48
C ALA A 226 47.27 30.94 -59.06
N TYR A 227 46.33 31.27 -58.17
CA TYR A 227 45.05 30.58 -58.11
C TYR A 227 44.30 30.82 -59.42
N GLU A 228 43.94 29.76 -60.14
CA GLU A 228 42.99 29.88 -61.24
C GLU A 228 41.64 30.31 -60.65
N SER A 229 41.14 31.44 -61.14
CA SER A 229 39.79 31.90 -60.85
C SER A 229 38.79 30.92 -61.45
N TYR A 230 38.20 30.06 -60.62
CA TYR A 230 36.99 29.36 -60.99
C TYR A 230 35.93 30.41 -61.38
N ASN A 231 35.53 30.38 -62.65
CA ASN A 231 34.52 31.28 -63.17
C ASN A 231 33.25 31.13 -62.32
N ALA A 232 32.70 32.28 -61.90
CA ALA A 232 31.40 32.31 -61.26
C ALA A 232 30.32 32.01 -62.32
N GLU A 233 30.02 30.73 -62.52
CA GLU A 233 28.73 30.36 -63.11
C GLU A 233 27.62 30.84 -62.18
N GLU A 234 26.65 31.52 -62.77
CA GLU A 234 25.69 32.37 -62.08
C GLU A 234 24.80 31.54 -61.15
N THR A 235 24.98 31.69 -59.83
CA THR A 235 23.95 31.28 -58.88
C THR A 235 22.76 32.24 -59.04
N PRO A 236 21.56 31.76 -59.42
CA PRO A 236 20.44 32.66 -59.68
C PRO A 236 20.04 33.37 -58.39
N PHE A 237 20.16 34.70 -58.40
CA PHE A 237 19.80 35.54 -57.25
C PHE A 237 18.29 35.43 -56.98
N ILE A 238 17.93 34.74 -55.89
CA ILE A 238 16.55 34.60 -55.45
C ILE A 238 16.16 35.90 -54.75
N ASP A 239 15.37 36.75 -55.42
CA ASP A 239 14.86 37.98 -54.83
C ASP A 239 13.92 37.67 -53.64
N PRO A 240 14.29 38.03 -52.39
CA PRO A 240 13.51 37.70 -51.21
C PRO A 240 12.13 38.39 -51.17
N LYS A 241 11.90 39.42 -52.00
CA LYS A 241 10.58 40.08 -52.09
C LYS A 241 9.54 39.24 -52.84
N LYS A 242 9.95 38.24 -53.62
CA LYS A 242 9.04 37.37 -54.38
C LYS A 242 8.31 36.34 -53.52
N PHE A 243 8.67 36.21 -52.25
CA PHE A 243 8.12 35.23 -51.30
C PHE A 243 7.26 35.84 -50.18
N VAL A 244 6.86 37.11 -50.30
CA VAL A 244 5.80 37.67 -49.45
C VAL A 244 4.45 37.35 -50.10
N PRO A 245 3.62 36.46 -49.53
CA PRO A 245 2.29 36.23 -50.07
C PRO A 245 1.44 37.49 -49.90
N GLU A 246 0.88 37.99 -51.00
CA GLU A 246 -0.08 39.10 -50.97
C GLU A 246 -1.29 38.69 -50.12
N LYS A 247 -1.54 39.45 -49.05
CA LYS A 247 -2.66 39.22 -48.14
C LYS A 247 -3.97 39.51 -48.90
N PRO A 248 -4.88 38.52 -49.08
CA PRO A 248 -6.13 38.77 -49.78
C PRO A 248 -6.98 39.81 -49.03
N GLU A 249 -7.40 40.86 -49.72
CA GLU A 249 -8.15 41.98 -49.13
C GLU A 249 -9.61 41.65 -48.77
N THR A 250 -10.07 40.42 -49.05
CA THR A 250 -11.46 40.00 -48.83
C THR A 250 -11.59 38.94 -47.72
N LEU A 251 -11.17 39.29 -46.51
CA LEU A 251 -11.68 38.69 -45.27
C LEU A 251 -12.35 39.78 -44.42
N ILE A 252 -13.48 40.27 -44.92
CA ILE A 252 -14.39 41.13 -44.16
C ILE A 252 -15.04 40.26 -43.10
N PHE A 253 -14.51 40.31 -41.89
CA PHE A 253 -15.15 39.71 -40.72
C PHE A 253 -16.30 40.63 -40.31
N THR A 254 -17.51 40.39 -40.83
CA THR A 254 -18.72 41.05 -40.36
C THR A 254 -18.98 40.61 -38.92
N GLN A 255 -18.49 41.40 -37.98
CA GLN A 255 -18.78 41.25 -36.57
C GLN A 255 -20.18 41.79 -36.30
N GLU A 256 -21.20 40.94 -36.41
CA GLU A 256 -22.53 41.26 -35.88
C GLU A 256 -22.43 41.38 -34.36
N ILE A 257 -22.38 42.63 -33.88
CA ILE A 257 -22.50 42.97 -32.47
C ILE A 257 -23.99 43.16 -32.18
N PRO A 258 -24.67 42.25 -31.47
CA PRO A 258 -26.02 42.54 -30.98
C PRO A 258 -25.93 43.65 -29.93
N GLU A 259 -26.70 44.73 -30.12
CA GLU A 259 -26.87 45.78 -29.12
C GLU A 259 -27.54 45.21 -27.85
N VAL A 260 -26.74 44.92 -26.83
CA VAL A 260 -27.27 44.65 -25.49
C VAL A 260 -27.52 45.99 -24.81
N LYS A 261 -28.81 46.33 -24.67
CA LYS A 261 -29.30 47.46 -23.87
C LYS A 261 -28.68 47.42 -22.47
N SER A 262 -27.96 48.48 -22.10
CA SER A 262 -27.44 48.64 -20.75
C SER A 262 -28.59 48.96 -19.79
N GLU A 263 -28.93 48.01 -18.93
CA GLU A 263 -29.67 48.28 -17.71
C GLU A 263 -28.79 47.97 -16.50
N LYS A 264 -28.80 48.90 -15.53
CA LYS A 264 -27.88 48.89 -14.38
C LYS A 264 -28.39 47.91 -13.34
N SER A 265 -27.58 46.93 -12.96
CA SER A 265 -27.61 46.42 -11.60
C SER A 265 -26.21 45.99 -11.14
N ALA A 266 -26.01 46.00 -9.83
CA ALA A 266 -24.72 45.84 -9.19
C ALA A 266 -24.47 44.41 -8.70
N LEU A 267 -23.31 44.25 -8.06
CA LEU A 267 -22.94 43.21 -7.09
C LEU A 267 -22.18 41.96 -7.57
N THR A 268 -21.08 41.70 -6.84
CA THR A 268 -20.44 40.41 -6.56
C THR A 268 -20.01 39.49 -7.71
N HIS A 269 -18.70 39.49 -7.98
CA HIS A 269 -18.02 38.36 -8.63
C HIS A 269 -18.08 37.09 -7.77
N THR A 270 -18.92 36.13 -8.14
CA THR A 270 -18.72 34.72 -7.80
C THR A 270 -18.14 34.00 -9.02
N LYS A 271 -17.02 33.29 -8.84
CA LYS A 271 -16.40 32.48 -9.90
C LYS A 271 -17.04 31.10 -9.90
N HIS A 272 -18.13 30.92 -10.66
CA HIS A 272 -18.57 29.59 -11.07
C HIS A 272 -18.10 29.31 -12.50
N ALA A 273 -17.41 28.19 -12.68
CA ALA A 273 -17.13 27.66 -14.01
C ALA A 273 -18.43 27.10 -14.59
N SER A 274 -18.81 27.57 -15.78
CA SER A 274 -19.98 27.03 -16.48
C SER A 274 -19.73 25.58 -16.90
N ALA A 275 -20.54 24.66 -16.37
CA ALA A 275 -20.56 23.28 -16.85
C ALA A 275 -21.07 23.21 -18.30
N PRO A 276 -20.64 22.23 -19.11
CA PRO A 276 -21.11 22.08 -20.49
C PRO A 276 -22.60 21.74 -20.55
N VAL A 277 -23.30 22.37 -21.51
CA VAL A 277 -24.78 22.48 -21.63
C VAL A 277 -25.50 21.16 -22.00
N ASN A 278 -24.83 20.01 -21.91
CA ASN A 278 -25.33 18.71 -22.39
C ASN A 278 -25.75 17.73 -21.28
N LEU A 279 -26.03 18.22 -20.07
CA LEU A 279 -26.68 17.45 -19.02
C LEU A 279 -28.20 17.76 -19.02
N PRO A 280 -29.08 16.76 -18.90
CA PRO A 280 -30.51 17.01 -18.72
C PRO A 280 -30.71 17.73 -17.38
N ILE A 281 -31.19 18.97 -17.46
CA ILE A 281 -31.53 19.76 -16.27
C ILE A 281 -32.79 19.12 -15.66
N ALA A 282 -32.65 18.54 -14.47
CA ALA A 282 -33.80 18.21 -13.66
C ALA A 282 -34.49 19.52 -13.26
N SER A 283 -35.78 19.64 -13.56
CA SER A 283 -36.59 20.76 -13.10
C SER A 283 -36.77 20.68 -11.58
N ASP A 284 -36.57 21.79 -10.88
CA ASP A 284 -36.74 21.93 -9.41
C ASP A 284 -38.19 21.73 -8.90
N GLU A 285 -39.08 21.24 -9.76
CA GLU A 285 -40.49 20.99 -9.49
C GLU A 285 -40.76 19.47 -9.55
N MET A 286 -40.03 18.73 -8.72
CA MET A 286 -40.39 17.36 -8.37
C MET A 286 -41.13 17.40 -7.04
N ASP A 287 -42.47 17.37 -7.10
CA ASP A 287 -43.33 17.15 -5.93
C ASP A 287 -42.97 15.79 -5.31
N LEU A 288 -42.10 15.82 -4.31
CA LEU A 288 -41.85 14.68 -3.45
C LEU A 288 -43.13 14.40 -2.67
N PRO A 289 -43.76 13.21 -2.78
CA PRO A 289 -44.90 12.89 -1.97
C PRO A 289 -44.48 12.93 -0.51
N PHE A 290 -45.18 13.72 0.30
CA PHE A 290 -45.01 13.73 1.74
C PHE A 290 -45.22 12.30 2.26
N ALA A 291 -44.13 11.70 2.74
CA ALA A 291 -44.19 10.40 3.40
C ALA A 291 -44.79 10.62 4.79
N ASP A 292 -46.10 10.35 4.94
CA ASP A 292 -46.71 10.18 6.25
C ASP A 292 -45.92 9.10 7.01
N GLU A 293 -45.51 9.40 8.25
CA GLU A 293 -44.66 8.53 9.09
C GLU A 293 -45.39 7.27 9.62
N SER A 294 -46.42 6.77 8.90
CA SER A 294 -47.23 5.62 9.30
C SER A 294 -47.27 4.54 8.20
N SER A 295 -46.82 3.34 8.57
CA SER A 295 -46.83 2.09 7.78
C SER A 295 -45.89 2.00 6.56
N LEU A 296 -44.62 1.70 6.84
CA LEU A 296 -43.77 0.99 5.87
C LEU A 296 -44.32 -0.43 5.64
N PRO A 297 -44.45 -0.90 4.38
CA PRO A 297 -45.05 -2.20 4.06
C PRO A 297 -44.05 -3.37 4.17
N PHE A 298 -43.24 -3.39 5.23
CA PHE A 298 -42.30 -4.48 5.51
C PHE A 298 -42.76 -5.28 6.73
N THR A 299 -43.63 -6.27 6.49
CA THR A 299 -43.84 -7.36 7.45
C THR A 299 -42.58 -8.21 7.50
N PHE A 300 -41.79 -8.07 8.57
CA PHE A 300 -40.80 -9.08 8.92
C PHE A 300 -41.53 -10.40 9.18
N GLU A 301 -41.24 -11.42 8.38
CA GLU A 301 -41.63 -12.79 8.71
C GLU A 301 -40.81 -13.24 9.92
N THR A 302 -41.41 -13.11 11.11
CA THR A 302 -40.89 -13.71 12.33
C THR A 302 -40.75 -15.21 12.10
N ARG A 303 -39.51 -15.68 11.96
CA ARG A 303 -39.21 -17.10 11.78
C ARG A 303 -39.72 -17.86 13.02
N VAL A 304 -40.81 -18.60 12.83
CA VAL A 304 -41.41 -19.43 13.86
C VAL A 304 -40.36 -20.44 14.32
N GLU A 305 -40.11 -20.50 15.63
CA GLU A 305 -39.32 -21.59 16.22
C GLU A 305 -40.11 -22.89 16.03
N GLU A 306 -39.52 -23.86 15.32
CA GLU A 306 -40.11 -25.19 15.21
C GLU A 306 -39.92 -25.93 16.55
N ASP A 307 -41.04 -26.06 17.25
CA ASP A 307 -41.22 -26.86 18.46
C ASP A 307 -40.90 -28.34 18.18
N TYR A 308 -39.70 -28.77 18.58
CA TYR A 308 -39.32 -30.18 18.61
C TYR A 308 -39.73 -30.82 19.94
N THR A 309 -41.02 -31.12 20.06
CA THR A 309 -41.56 -32.00 21.09
C THR A 309 -41.37 -33.47 20.66
N GLU A 310 -40.32 -34.13 21.17
CA GLU A 310 -40.28 -35.61 21.21
C GLU A 310 -40.36 -36.13 22.64
N GLU A 311 -41.55 -36.62 23.00
CA GLU A 311 -41.73 -37.47 24.17
C GLU A 311 -41.11 -38.85 23.92
N SER A 312 -40.19 -39.30 24.79
CA SER A 312 -39.94 -40.74 24.96
C SER A 312 -39.88 -41.11 26.44
N ASN A 313 -41.02 -41.60 26.93
CA ASN A 313 -41.14 -42.23 28.25
C ASN A 313 -40.29 -43.51 28.30
N LEU A 314 -39.40 -43.67 29.28
CA LEU A 314 -39.02 -45.00 29.79
C LEU A 314 -38.41 -45.01 31.21
N VAL A 315 -39.30 -45.23 32.17
CA VAL A 315 -39.18 -46.10 33.35
C VAL A 315 -37.85 -46.09 34.15
N VAL A 316 -37.93 -45.50 35.35
CA VAL A 316 -37.02 -45.73 36.48
C VAL A 316 -37.12 -47.18 36.98
N PRO A 317 -35.99 -47.79 37.40
CA PRO A 317 -36.00 -48.51 38.66
C PRO A 317 -34.90 -48.04 39.63
N VAL A 318 -35.24 -48.12 40.92
CA VAL A 318 -34.40 -47.82 42.09
C VAL A 318 -33.67 -49.12 42.51
N GLU A 319 -32.73 -49.02 43.47
CA GLU A 319 -31.95 -50.10 44.11
C GLU A 319 -30.68 -50.54 43.33
N THR A 320 -29.55 -50.90 43.96
CA THR A 320 -29.20 -51.00 45.40
C THR A 320 -27.70 -50.75 45.62
N LEU A 321 -27.32 -50.39 46.86
CA LEU A 321 -25.94 -50.47 47.36
C LEU A 321 -25.42 -51.92 47.30
N ARG A 322 -24.22 -52.14 46.74
CA ARG A 322 -23.40 -53.30 47.14
C ARG A 322 -21.89 -53.11 47.02
N GLU A 323 -21.27 -53.18 48.18
CA GLU A 323 -19.87 -53.38 48.49
C GLU A 323 -19.31 -54.70 47.91
N SER A 324 -18.20 -54.64 47.16
CA SER A 324 -17.10 -55.63 47.21
C SER A 324 -15.89 -55.25 46.35
N ALA A 325 -14.71 -55.22 46.97
CA ALA A 325 -13.41 -55.51 46.37
C ALA A 325 -13.00 -56.96 46.78
N PRO A 326 -11.77 -57.48 46.55
CA PRO A 326 -10.67 -57.07 45.65
C PRO A 326 -10.11 -58.22 44.77
N GLU A 327 -9.19 -57.95 43.85
CA GLU A 327 -8.07 -58.81 43.38
C GLU A 327 -7.26 -58.01 42.32
N ALA A 328 -5.96 -57.67 42.39
CA ALA A 328 -4.72 -58.34 42.81
C ALA A 328 -3.98 -59.10 41.68
N VAL A 329 -3.14 -58.41 40.89
CA VAL A 329 -2.11 -59.01 40.01
C VAL A 329 -0.80 -58.22 40.01
N SER A 330 0.31 -58.95 40.15
CA SER A 330 1.74 -58.52 40.16
C SER A 330 2.41 -58.90 38.82
N THR A 331 3.56 -58.42 38.31
CA THR A 331 4.72 -57.56 38.72
C THR A 331 5.62 -57.40 37.45
N PRO A 332 6.90 -56.94 37.45
CA PRO A 332 7.62 -55.85 38.16
C PRO A 332 8.49 -54.92 37.22
N MET A 333 9.06 -53.83 37.79
CA MET A 333 10.38 -53.12 37.58
C MET A 333 11.29 -53.35 36.33
N PRO A 334 12.24 -52.41 35.96
CA PRO A 334 12.94 -51.45 36.86
C PRO A 334 13.25 -50.00 36.38
N ALA A 335 13.39 -49.12 37.38
CA ALA A 335 14.34 -48.00 37.56
C ALA A 335 14.81 -47.10 36.38
N SER A 336 14.52 -45.79 36.49
CA SER A 336 15.56 -44.74 36.44
C SER A 336 15.12 -43.40 37.07
N GLU A 337 16.06 -42.83 37.83
CA GLU A 337 16.28 -41.42 38.23
C GLU A 337 15.13 -40.52 38.74
N GLU A 338 15.21 -40.27 40.05
CA GLU A 338 14.43 -39.35 40.88
C GLU A 338 14.79 -37.87 40.60
N LYS A 339 13.86 -37.10 40.00
CA LYS A 339 13.94 -35.63 39.94
C LYS A 339 12.97 -35.04 40.94
N LYS A 340 13.48 -34.40 42.01
CA LYS A 340 12.66 -33.68 43.00
C LYS A 340 11.89 -32.54 42.35
N GLU A 341 10.59 -32.73 42.18
CA GLU A 341 9.65 -31.64 41.97
C GLU A 341 9.39 -30.94 43.32
N ILE A 342 9.64 -29.63 43.36
CA ILE A 342 9.25 -28.78 44.48
C ILE A 342 7.78 -28.43 44.24
N PRO A 343 6.84 -28.80 45.14
CA PRO A 343 5.45 -28.40 44.97
C PRO A 343 5.36 -26.87 45.04
N VAL A 344 4.86 -26.25 43.96
CA VAL A 344 4.58 -24.82 43.91
C VAL A 344 3.29 -24.56 44.70
N THR A 345 3.43 -24.52 46.02
CA THR A 345 2.36 -24.10 46.93
C THR A 345 2.10 -22.61 46.72
N GLU A 346 0.84 -22.23 46.52
CA GLU A 346 0.46 -20.82 46.41
C GLU A 346 0.83 -20.04 47.69
N PRO A 347 1.38 -18.80 47.58
CA PRO A 347 1.77 -18.02 48.75
C PRO A 347 0.56 -17.75 49.65
N THR A 348 0.70 -18.01 50.94
CA THR A 348 -0.39 -17.77 51.89
C THR A 348 -0.70 -16.28 52.02
N VAL A 349 -1.91 -15.95 52.47
CA VAL A 349 -2.39 -14.55 52.60
C VAL A 349 -1.47 -13.69 53.48
N GLU A 350 -0.77 -14.29 54.45
CA GLU A 350 0.22 -13.59 55.29
C GLU A 350 1.51 -13.25 54.53
N GLU A 351 1.94 -14.11 53.61
CA GLU A 351 3.12 -13.87 52.78
C GLU A 351 2.86 -12.73 51.78
N TYR A 352 1.65 -12.65 51.21
CA TYR A 352 1.22 -11.50 50.40
C TYR A 352 1.26 -10.18 51.19
N LYS A 353 0.73 -10.17 52.42
CA LYS A 353 0.76 -8.97 53.29
C LYS A 353 2.19 -8.54 53.62
N ARG A 354 3.10 -9.49 53.85
CA ARG A 354 4.51 -9.19 54.08
C ARG A 354 5.16 -8.56 52.84
N ARG A 355 5.01 -9.17 51.66
CA ARG A 355 5.59 -8.65 50.39
C ARG A 355 5.04 -7.25 50.04
N LEU A 356 3.75 -6.98 50.32
CA LEU A 356 3.14 -5.67 50.12
C LEU A 356 3.77 -4.60 51.04
N ASN A 357 3.97 -4.90 52.33
CA ASN A 357 4.61 -3.97 53.26
C ASN A 357 6.10 -3.73 52.91
N GLU A 358 6.80 -4.75 52.41
CA GLU A 358 8.19 -4.64 51.97
C GLU A 358 8.30 -3.66 50.78
N LEU A 359 7.47 -3.84 49.75
CA LEU A 359 7.34 -2.91 48.60
C LEU A 359 6.98 -1.47 49.01
N LEU A 360 6.00 -1.31 49.91
CA LEU A 360 5.60 0.01 50.42
C LEU A 360 6.72 0.68 51.24
N SER A 361 7.57 -0.08 51.91
CA SER A 361 8.67 0.45 52.73
C SER A 361 9.89 0.91 51.93
N ASP A 362 10.22 0.26 50.81
CA ASP A 362 11.33 0.68 49.96
C ASP A 362 11.01 1.92 49.10
N THR A 363 9.73 2.27 48.95
CA THR A 363 9.30 3.44 48.16
C THR A 363 9.45 4.78 48.93
N THR A 364 10.01 4.78 50.15
CA THR A 364 10.16 5.99 51.01
C THR A 364 11.61 6.32 51.39
N LYS A 365 12.59 5.97 50.55
CA LYS A 365 14.01 6.36 50.68
C LYS A 365 14.50 7.26 49.55
#